data_AF-A0A6A4WSX3-F1
#
_entry.id   AF-A0A6A4WSX3-F1
#
_cell.length_a   1.000
_cell.length_b   1.000
_cell.length_c   1.000
_cell.angle_alpha   90.00
_cell.angle_beta   90.00
_cell.angle_gamma   90.00
#
_symmetry.space_group_name_H-M   'P 1'
#
loop_
_entity.id
_entity.type
_entity.pdbx_description
1 polymer ?
#
loop_
_entity_poly.entity_id
_entity_poly.type
_entity_poly.pdbx_seq_one_letter_code
_entity_poly.pdbx_strand_id
1 'polypeptide(L)'
;MDEPLVDAEGYPRSDIDVYSVRHARAQLRRLQNDYRALMSDIEAGLAQLHAQHREAGTASEAGGSATPPAAFLQVTAVTDGSPAAEAGLRAGDQLAALGSVNADNFGSLSDVAGVVRHSAGRPLAVTALRAGRRLSLQLTPRSWAGPGLLGCTLVPIDRPER
;
A
#
# COMPACT_ATOMS: atom_id res chain seq x y z
N MET A 1 -30.41 3.04 24.30
CA MET A 1 -30.23 1.97 25.32
C MET A 1 -30.68 2.51 26.69
N ASP A 2 -31.75 3.32 26.70
CA ASP A 2 -31.99 4.30 27.78
C ASP A 2 -33.43 4.24 28.27
N GLU A 3 -34.15 3.17 27.93
CA GLU A 3 -35.48 2.93 28.45
C GLU A 3 -35.45 2.76 29.97
N PRO A 4 -36.43 3.34 30.68
CA PRO A 4 -36.51 3.24 32.13
C PRO A 4 -36.68 1.78 32.55
N LEU A 5 -35.96 1.37 33.60
CA LEU A 5 -36.05 0.03 34.20
C LEU A 5 -37.14 -0.08 35.26
N VAL A 6 -37.98 0.95 35.35
CA VAL A 6 -39.11 1.06 36.28
C VAL A 6 -40.40 1.20 35.49
N ASP A 7 -41.50 0.75 36.10
CA ASP A 7 -42.86 0.95 35.58
C ASP A 7 -43.39 2.37 35.87
N ALA A 8 -44.66 2.62 35.56
CA ALA A 8 -45.29 3.93 35.75
C ALA A 8 -45.54 4.25 37.24
N GLU A 9 -45.64 3.22 38.08
CA GLU A 9 -45.87 3.30 39.52
C GLU A 9 -44.56 3.42 40.32
N GLY A 10 -43.40 3.27 39.67
CA GLY A 10 -42.06 3.44 40.26
C GLY A 10 -41.44 2.17 40.81
N TYR A 11 -42.01 1.00 40.50
CA TYR A 11 -41.47 -0.30 40.88
C TYR A 11 -40.57 -0.90 39.78
N PRO A 12 -39.62 -1.78 40.14
CA PRO A 12 -38.82 -2.50 39.15
C PRO A 12 -39.72 -3.30 38.21
N ARG A 13 -39.49 -3.14 36.90
CA ARG A 13 -40.23 -3.86 35.87
C ARG A 13 -40.17 -5.38 36.07
N SER A 14 -41.34 -6.03 36.04
CA SER A 14 -41.48 -7.47 36.28
C SER A 14 -41.30 -8.31 35.01
N ASP A 15 -41.38 -7.69 33.84
CA ASP A 15 -41.22 -8.30 32.52
C ASP A 15 -39.74 -8.51 32.13
N ILE A 16 -38.79 -7.94 32.87
CA ILE A 16 -37.36 -7.92 32.54
C ILE A 16 -36.54 -8.15 33.80
N ASP A 17 -35.41 -8.86 33.67
CA ASP A 17 -34.40 -8.90 34.74
C ASP A 17 -33.64 -7.57 34.82
N VAL A 18 -34.15 -6.68 35.66
CA VAL A 18 -33.61 -5.33 35.91
C VAL A 18 -32.13 -5.38 36.33
N TYR A 19 -31.72 -6.41 37.08
CA TYR A 19 -30.35 -6.54 37.57
C TYR A 19 -29.37 -6.80 36.42
N SER A 20 -29.64 -7.81 35.59
CA SER A 20 -28.77 -8.13 34.45
C SER A 20 -28.72 -6.99 33.43
N VAL A 21 -29.85 -6.33 33.16
CA VAL A 21 -29.87 -5.16 32.27
C VAL A 21 -29.04 -4.01 32.82
N ARG A 22 -29.10 -3.75 34.13
CA ARG A 22 -28.28 -2.71 34.76
C ARG A 22 -26.79 -3.00 34.61
N HIS A 23 -26.38 -4.25 34.87
CA HIS A 23 -24.99 -4.68 34.72
C HIS A 23 -24.52 -4.62 33.26
N ALA A 24 -25.32 -5.14 32.32
CA ALA A 24 -25.01 -5.10 30.90
C ALA A 24 -24.88 -3.65 30.38
N ARG A 25 -25.78 -2.74 30.78
CA ARG A 25 -25.69 -1.31 30.41
C ARG A 25 -24.44 -0.65 30.99
N ALA A 26 -24.10 -0.94 32.25
CA ALA A 26 -22.89 -0.41 32.88
C ALA A 26 -21.62 -0.89 32.15
N GLN A 27 -21.56 -2.18 31.82
CA GLN A 27 -20.48 -2.75 31.03
C GLN A 27 -20.40 -2.09 29.65
N LEU A 28 -21.51 -1.97 28.92
CA LEU A 28 -21.54 -1.34 27.61
C LEU A 28 -21.03 0.11 27.65
N ARG A 29 -21.48 0.90 28.63
CA ARG A 29 -20.99 2.28 28.80
C ARG A 29 -19.47 2.32 29.03
N ARG A 30 -18.94 1.42 29.86
CA ARG A 30 -17.50 1.31 30.08
C ARG A 30 -16.77 1.01 28.77
N LEU A 31 -17.19 -0.01 28.03
CA LEU A 31 -16.57 -0.37 26.75
C LEU A 31 -16.66 0.76 25.72
N GLN A 32 -17.79 1.47 25.65
CA GLN A 32 -17.96 2.60 24.74
C GLN A 32 -17.04 3.76 25.10
N ASN A 33 -16.87 4.05 26.39
CA ASN A 33 -15.95 5.08 26.85
C ASN A 33 -14.50 4.70 26.56
N ASP A 34 -14.10 3.46 26.87
CA ASP A 34 -12.76 2.95 26.61
C ASP A 34 -12.44 2.98 25.10
N TYR A 35 -13.40 2.57 24.25
CA TYR A 35 -13.26 2.66 22.79
C TYR A 35 -13.10 4.10 22.31
N ARG A 36 -13.91 5.04 22.81
CA ARG A 36 -13.79 6.46 22.46
C ARG A 36 -12.43 7.03 22.86
N ALA A 37 -11.92 6.66 24.03
CA ALA A 37 -10.58 7.06 24.48
C ALA A 37 -9.49 6.52 23.55
N LEU A 38 -9.51 5.21 23.24
CA LEU A 38 -8.56 4.59 22.31
C LEU A 38 -8.59 5.23 20.92
N MET A 39 -9.78 5.51 20.38
CA MET A 39 -9.91 6.18 19.09
C MET A 39 -9.32 7.60 19.11
N SER A 40 -9.54 8.35 20.20
CA SER A 40 -8.96 9.67 20.39
C SER A 40 -7.43 9.61 20.46
N ASP A 41 -6.87 8.61 21.12
CA ASP A 41 -5.42 8.42 21.21
C ASP A 41 -4.81 8.08 19.84
N ILE A 42 -5.47 7.23 19.06
CA ILE A 42 -5.06 6.90 17.69
C ILE A 42 -5.09 8.15 16.81
N GLU A 43 -6.17 8.94 16.87
CA GLU A 43 -6.29 10.18 16.10
C GLU A 43 -5.19 11.18 16.46
N ALA A 44 -4.92 11.36 17.75
CA ALA A 44 -3.84 12.23 18.22
C ALA A 44 -2.46 11.73 17.76
N GLY A 45 -2.18 10.43 17.84
CA GLY A 45 -0.93 9.85 17.36
C GLY A 45 -0.74 10.03 15.85
N LEU A 46 -1.80 9.84 15.05
CA LEU A 46 -1.75 10.08 13.61
C LEU A 46 -1.49 11.55 13.29
N ALA A 47 -2.17 12.47 13.98
CA ALA A 47 -1.96 13.90 13.82
C ALA A 47 -0.51 14.32 14.18
N GLN A 48 0.06 13.74 15.24
CA GLN A 48 1.45 13.97 15.64
C GLN A 48 2.44 13.47 14.58
N LEU A 49 2.25 12.26 14.06
CA LEU A 49 3.08 11.75 12.97
C LEU A 49 2.99 12.65 11.74
N HIS A 50 1.79 13.08 11.35
CA HIS A 50 1.63 14.02 10.25
C HIS A 50 2.29 15.38 10.54
N ALA A 51 2.22 15.90 11.77
CA ALA A 51 2.90 17.14 12.14
C ALA A 51 4.43 16.99 12.07
N GLN A 52 4.99 15.90 12.59
CA GLN A 52 6.42 15.57 12.48
C GLN A 52 6.85 15.42 11.02
N HIS A 53 6.06 14.72 10.20
CA HIS A 53 6.31 14.59 8.78
C HIS A 53 6.08 15.90 8.01
N ARG A 54 5.23 16.82 8.48
CA ARG A 54 5.07 18.16 7.92
C ARG A 54 6.22 19.08 8.30
N GLU A 55 6.76 19.00 9.51
CA GLU A 55 7.93 19.78 9.93
C GLU A 55 9.22 19.25 9.29
N ALA A 56 9.38 17.94 9.21
CA ALA A 56 10.40 17.31 8.36
C ALA A 56 10.10 17.51 6.86
N GLY A 57 8.84 17.79 6.52
CA GLY A 57 8.28 17.90 5.18
C GLY A 57 7.84 19.30 4.78
N THR A 58 8.36 20.37 5.40
CA THR A 58 8.41 21.69 4.75
C THR A 58 9.49 21.72 3.65
N ALA A 59 9.96 20.52 3.25
CA ALA A 59 10.59 20.21 1.97
C ALA A 59 9.78 19.20 1.11
N SER A 60 8.57 18.80 1.54
CA SER A 60 7.77 17.76 0.88
C SER A 60 6.28 17.77 1.28
N GLU A 61 5.53 18.83 0.94
CA GLU A 61 4.08 18.72 0.77
C GLU A 61 3.70 19.07 -0.69
N ALA A 62 2.75 18.32 -1.23
CA ALA A 62 2.16 18.36 -2.59
C ALA A 62 2.90 17.58 -3.71
N GLY A 63 2.66 16.26 -3.74
CA GLY A 63 3.15 15.33 -4.76
C GLY A 63 4.17 14.38 -4.17
N GLY A 64 3.88 13.07 -4.17
CA GLY A 64 4.70 12.04 -3.52
C GLY A 64 6.18 12.34 -3.66
N SER A 65 6.85 12.53 -2.51
CA SER A 65 8.23 12.98 -2.36
C SER A 65 9.10 12.28 -3.38
N ALA A 66 9.30 12.98 -4.48
CA ALA A 66 9.95 12.50 -5.65
C ALA A 66 11.45 12.64 -5.43
N THR A 67 12.00 12.01 -4.38
CA THR A 67 13.29 11.34 -4.54
C THR A 67 13.17 10.62 -5.88
N PRO A 68 13.97 10.95 -6.92
CA PRO A 68 13.97 10.17 -8.14
C PRO A 68 14.03 8.72 -7.70
N PRO A 69 12.94 7.93 -7.91
CA PRO A 69 12.92 6.57 -7.45
C PRO A 69 14.18 5.97 -8.02
N ALA A 70 15.05 5.51 -7.13
CA ALA A 70 16.38 5.13 -7.54
C ALA A 70 16.20 4.01 -8.54
N ALA A 71 16.55 4.27 -9.80
CA ALA A 71 16.48 3.20 -10.77
C ALA A 71 17.48 2.14 -10.32
N PHE A 72 16.98 0.92 -10.16
CA PHE A 72 17.77 -0.21 -9.68
C PHE A 72 17.95 -1.26 -10.79
N LEU A 73 17.14 -1.18 -11.85
CA LEU A 73 17.23 -2.05 -13.02
C LEU A 73 17.25 -1.23 -14.31
N GLN A 74 17.93 -1.76 -15.31
CA GLN A 74 17.89 -1.26 -16.68
C GLN A 74 17.46 -2.37 -17.64
N VAL A 75 16.65 -1.98 -18.62
CA VAL A 75 16.19 -2.85 -19.70
C VAL A 75 17.27 -2.89 -20.78
N THR A 76 17.87 -4.05 -21.02
CA THR A 76 18.90 -4.22 -22.07
C THR A 76 18.29 -4.55 -23.41
N ALA A 77 17.28 -5.43 -23.42
CA ALA A 77 16.60 -5.89 -24.62
C ALA A 77 15.13 -6.17 -24.32
N VAL A 78 14.27 -5.89 -25.30
CA VAL A 78 12.84 -6.22 -25.27
C VAL A 78 12.53 -6.99 -26.54
N THR A 79 11.81 -8.10 -26.42
CA THR A 79 11.41 -8.90 -27.59
C THR A 79 10.11 -8.36 -28.17
N ASP A 80 10.03 -8.22 -29.48
CA ASP A 80 8.81 -7.79 -30.16
C ASP A 80 7.67 -8.82 -29.95
N GLY A 81 6.46 -8.33 -29.70
CA GLY A 81 5.30 -9.17 -29.37
C GLY A 81 5.31 -9.73 -27.94
N SER A 82 6.23 -9.29 -27.08
CA SER A 82 6.22 -9.63 -25.66
C SER A 82 5.28 -8.72 -24.85
N PRO A 83 4.80 -9.16 -23.67
CA PRO A 83 3.98 -8.33 -22.79
C PRO A 83 4.69 -7.04 -22.33
N ALA A 84 6.02 -7.06 -22.23
CA ALA A 84 6.81 -5.87 -21.95
C ALA A 84 6.78 -4.86 -23.11
N ALA A 85 6.88 -5.33 -24.36
CA ALA A 85 6.76 -4.48 -25.54
C ALA A 85 5.36 -3.87 -25.66
N GLU A 86 4.31 -4.68 -25.44
CA GLU A 86 2.92 -4.22 -25.43
C GLU A 86 2.66 -3.18 -24.32
N ALA A 87 3.31 -3.34 -23.17
CA ALA A 87 3.29 -2.35 -22.08
C ALA A 87 4.04 -1.05 -22.40
N GLY A 88 4.79 -0.99 -23.50
CA GLY A 88 5.53 0.20 -23.93
C GLY A 88 6.94 0.34 -23.36
N LEU A 89 7.48 -0.71 -22.73
CA LEU A 89 8.89 -0.75 -22.32
C LEU A 89 9.80 -0.82 -23.54
N ARG A 90 10.95 -0.14 -23.47
CA ARG A 90 11.97 -0.13 -24.52
C ARG A 90 13.34 -0.43 -23.93
N ALA A 91 14.25 -0.92 -24.77
CA ALA A 91 15.65 -1.04 -24.42
C ALA A 91 16.21 0.34 -24.03
N GLY A 92 16.96 0.39 -22.93
CA GLY A 92 17.50 1.61 -22.33
C GLY A 92 16.62 2.22 -21.23
N ASP A 93 15.41 1.71 -20.98
CA ASP A 93 14.58 2.18 -19.87
C ASP A 93 15.16 1.77 -18.52
N GLN A 94 15.11 2.69 -17.57
CA GLN A 94 15.56 2.49 -16.20
C GLN A 94 14.34 2.26 -15.28
N LEU A 95 14.21 1.09 -14.68
CA LEU A 95 13.10 0.77 -13.81
C LEU A 95 13.38 1.23 -12.38
N ALA A 96 12.40 1.93 -11.84
CA ALA A 96 12.46 2.55 -10.53
C ALA A 96 11.52 1.89 -9.53
N ALA A 97 10.44 1.28 -10.01
CA ALA A 97 9.53 0.44 -9.24
C ALA A 97 8.84 -0.57 -10.15
N LEU A 98 8.64 -1.79 -9.65
CA LEU A 98 7.93 -2.86 -10.34
C LEU A 98 6.98 -3.54 -9.34
N GLY A 99 5.70 -3.18 -9.40
CA GLY A 99 4.69 -3.70 -8.48
C GLY A 99 5.04 -3.44 -7.02
N SER A 100 5.32 -4.51 -6.28
CA SER A 100 5.72 -4.48 -4.87
C SER A 100 7.24 -4.38 -4.66
N VAL A 101 8.04 -4.44 -5.73
CA VAL A 101 9.51 -4.35 -5.66
C VAL A 101 9.95 -2.93 -6.00
N ASN A 102 10.64 -2.32 -5.04
CA ASN A 102 11.27 -1.01 -5.18
C ASN A 102 12.78 -1.13 -4.98
N ALA A 103 13.52 -0.05 -5.22
CA ALA A 103 14.97 0.01 -4.99
C ALA A 103 15.39 -0.43 -3.57
N ASP A 104 14.56 -0.12 -2.56
CA ASP A 104 14.87 -0.42 -1.16
C ASP A 104 14.66 -1.89 -0.78
N ASN A 105 13.85 -2.62 -1.56
CA ASN A 105 13.50 -4.03 -1.31
C ASN A 105 14.02 -4.95 -2.43
N PHE A 106 14.95 -4.46 -3.25
CA PHE A 106 15.53 -5.23 -4.32
C PHE A 106 16.76 -5.99 -3.81
N GLY A 107 16.61 -7.30 -3.59
CA GLY A 107 17.74 -8.18 -3.28
C GLY A 107 18.34 -8.82 -4.54
N SER A 108 17.49 -9.41 -5.38
CA SER A 108 17.93 -10.09 -6.60
C SER A 108 16.87 -10.06 -7.71
N LEU A 109 17.30 -10.36 -8.95
CA LEU A 109 16.38 -10.55 -10.08
C LEU A 109 15.34 -11.67 -9.85
N SER A 110 15.62 -12.60 -8.94
CA SER A 110 14.69 -13.68 -8.56
C SER A 110 13.46 -13.15 -7.83
N ASP A 111 13.59 -12.09 -7.04
CA ASP A 111 12.48 -11.48 -6.30
C ASP A 111 11.47 -10.85 -7.25
N VAL A 112 12.00 -10.14 -8.27
CA VAL A 112 11.21 -9.60 -9.37
C VAL A 112 10.50 -10.72 -10.13
N ALA A 113 11.21 -11.80 -10.47
CA ALA A 113 10.61 -12.95 -11.14
C ALA A 113 9.51 -13.62 -10.28
N GLY A 114 9.70 -13.68 -8.96
CA GLY A 114 8.73 -14.19 -8.00
C GLY A 114 7.44 -13.36 -7.98
N VAL A 115 7.56 -12.04 -7.86
CA VAL A 115 6.41 -11.11 -7.84
C VAL A 115 5.62 -11.16 -9.14
N VAL A 116 6.34 -11.22 -10.26
CA VAL A 116 5.75 -11.31 -11.61
C VAL A 116 5.00 -12.64 -11.79
N ARG A 117 5.54 -13.76 -11.28
CA ARG A 117 4.86 -15.06 -11.29
C ARG A 117 3.61 -15.07 -10.42
N HIS A 118 3.66 -14.50 -9.23
CA HIS A 118 2.50 -14.38 -8.35
C HIS A 118 1.42 -13.46 -8.93
N SER A 119 1.84 -12.47 -9.72
CA SER A 119 0.95 -11.53 -10.41
C SER A 119 0.68 -11.91 -11.87
N ALA A 120 0.92 -13.17 -12.25
CA ALA A 120 0.65 -13.63 -13.62
C ALA A 120 -0.83 -13.47 -13.97
N GLY A 121 -1.10 -12.81 -15.10
CA GLY A 121 -2.44 -12.48 -15.57
C GLY A 121 -3.06 -11.22 -14.95
N ARG A 122 -2.37 -10.54 -14.02
CA ARG A 122 -2.83 -9.28 -13.42
C ARG A 122 -1.99 -8.09 -13.90
N PRO A 123 -2.60 -6.90 -14.11
CA PRO A 123 -1.85 -5.71 -14.46
C PRO A 123 -0.97 -5.29 -13.28
N LEU A 124 0.32 -5.13 -13.56
CA LEU A 124 1.35 -4.71 -12.63
C LEU A 124 1.81 -3.30 -12.99
N ALA A 125 1.70 -2.37 -12.05
CA ALA A 125 2.20 -1.02 -12.24
C ALA A 125 3.74 -1.04 -12.26
N VAL A 126 4.33 -0.47 -13.31
CA VAL A 126 5.77 -0.34 -13.49
C VAL A 126 6.11 1.13 -13.68
N THR A 127 7.07 1.62 -12.91
CA THR A 127 7.59 2.98 -13.07
C THR A 127 8.95 2.91 -13.73
N ALA A 128 9.02 3.36 -14.98
CA ALA A 128 10.24 3.46 -15.77
C ALA A 128 10.71 4.92 -15.88
N LEU A 129 11.98 5.11 -16.14
CA LEU A 129 12.66 6.38 -16.39
C LEU A 129 13.26 6.31 -17.79
N ARG A 130 12.80 7.18 -18.69
CA ARG A 130 13.31 7.31 -20.06
C ARG A 130 13.75 8.74 -20.29
N ALA A 131 15.04 8.94 -20.59
CA ALA A 131 15.62 10.27 -20.77
C ALA A 131 15.28 11.25 -19.61
N GLY A 132 15.31 10.77 -18.38
CA GLY A 132 14.99 11.55 -17.18
C GLY A 132 13.50 11.79 -16.91
N ARG A 133 12.60 11.34 -17.79
CA ARG A 133 11.14 11.41 -17.58
C ARG A 133 10.62 10.12 -16.97
N ARG A 134 9.78 10.26 -15.94
CA ARG A 134 9.06 9.13 -15.33
C ARG A 134 7.88 8.72 -16.21
N LEU A 135 7.79 7.43 -16.49
CA LEU A 135 6.74 6.78 -17.26
C LEU A 135 6.08 5.75 -16.35
N SER A 136 4.79 5.94 -16.08
CA SER A 136 3.97 4.91 -15.44
C SER A 136 3.39 4.02 -16.53
N LEU A 137 3.81 2.76 -16.53
CA LEU A 137 3.40 1.74 -17.49
C LEU A 137 2.66 0.64 -16.74
N GLN A 138 1.73 -0.03 -17.42
CA GLN A 138 1.02 -1.19 -16.89
C GLN A 138 1.50 -2.42 -17.64
N LEU A 139 2.18 -3.31 -16.92
CA LEU A 139 2.73 -4.53 -17.46
C LEU A 139 1.90 -5.71 -16.97
N THR A 140 1.38 -6.53 -17.89
CA THR A 140 0.60 -7.72 -17.52
C THR A 140 1.41 -8.97 -17.84
N PRO A 141 1.94 -9.69 -16.84
CA PRO A 141 2.73 -10.89 -17.10
C PRO A 141 1.83 -12.00 -17.67
N ARG A 142 2.15 -12.54 -18.84
CA ARG A 142 1.42 -13.66 -19.44
C ARG A 142 2.38 -14.63 -20.11
N SER A 143 1.93 -15.87 -20.33
CA SER A 143 2.65 -16.80 -21.19
C SER A 143 2.65 -16.28 -22.64
N TRP A 144 3.81 -16.28 -23.28
CA TRP A 144 4.02 -15.78 -24.64
C TRP A 144 5.01 -16.71 -25.37
N ALA A 145 5.24 -16.46 -26.66
CA ALA A 145 6.01 -17.35 -27.54
C ALA A 145 7.53 -17.45 -27.24
N GLY A 146 8.03 -16.74 -26.22
CA GLY A 146 9.44 -16.75 -25.84
C GLY A 146 9.68 -17.12 -24.37
N PRO A 147 10.95 -17.10 -23.93
CA PRO A 147 11.32 -17.50 -22.58
C PRO A 147 10.80 -16.51 -21.53
N GLY A 148 10.19 -17.03 -20.47
CA GLY A 148 9.71 -16.25 -19.32
C GLY A 148 8.32 -15.64 -19.51
N LEU A 149 7.92 -14.75 -18.60
CA LEU A 149 6.57 -14.14 -18.55
C LEU A 149 6.52 -12.68 -19.04
N LEU A 150 7.69 -12.08 -19.29
CA LEU A 150 7.84 -10.64 -19.59
C LEU A 150 8.40 -10.38 -20.99
N GLY A 151 9.39 -11.18 -21.41
CA GLY A 151 10.11 -11.01 -22.67
C GLY A 151 11.07 -9.82 -22.73
N CYS A 152 11.58 -9.39 -21.57
CA CYS A 152 12.65 -8.40 -21.47
C CYS A 152 13.83 -8.94 -20.65
N THR A 153 15.03 -8.48 -20.99
CA THR A 153 16.26 -8.73 -20.23
C THR A 153 16.52 -7.53 -19.33
N LEU A 154 16.52 -7.75 -18.03
CA LEU A 154 16.77 -6.75 -17.00
C LEU A 154 18.13 -6.98 -16.37
N VAL A 155 18.91 -5.91 -16.19
CA VAL A 155 20.22 -5.95 -15.54
C VAL A 155 20.21 -4.95 -14.37
N PRO A 156 20.68 -5.34 -13.17
CA PRO A 156 20.82 -4.40 -12.06
C PRO A 156 21.81 -3.30 -12.43
N ILE A 157 21.44 -2.05 -12.17
CA ILE A 157 22.35 -0.93 -12.31
C ILE A 157 22.92 -0.59 -10.94
N ASP A 158 24.22 -0.82 -10.81
CA ASP A 158 24.96 -0.37 -9.63
C ASP A 158 25.19 1.13 -9.80
N ARG A 159 24.62 1.95 -8.91
CA ARG A 159 24.81 3.40 -8.98
C ARG A 159 26.24 3.68 -8.50
N PRO A 160 27.14 4.27 -9.32
CA PRO A 160 28.38 4.79 -8.77
C PRO A 160 28.04 5.94 -7.80
N GLU A 161 28.46 5.79 -6.55
CA GLU A 161 28.43 6.84 -5.54
C GLU A 161 29.13 8.10 -6.09
N ARG A 162 28.53 9.27 -5.83
CA ARG A 162 29.10 10.57 -6.21
C ARG A 162 29.62 11.27 -4.96
#